data_AF-A0AAJ7N7H6-F1
#
_entry.id   AF-A0AAJ7N7H6-F1
#
_cell.length_a   1.000
_cell.length_b   1.000
_cell.length_c   1.000
_cell.angle_alpha   90.00
_cell.angle_beta   90.00
_cell.angle_gamma   90.00
#
_symmetry.space_group_name_H-M   'P 1'
#
loop_
_entity.id
_entity.type
_entity.pdbx_description
1 polymer ?
#
loop_
_entity_poly.entity_id
_entity_poly.type
_entity_poly.pdbx_seq_one_letter_code
_entity_poly.pdbx_strand_id
1 'polypeptide(L)'
;MLSLLLPLLLLHQFSPATGFNILGICPSASYSHQQPFQALMKALAARGHNVTVISTIPSKKPIENYEDIDLSFSYRKTDCTGLRHLGPFTILRMNMEEANRMCQEQLFSPAITQLISNNRSFDAIIIEQLWYQCYYALVKHYNSPVLIGFLSVGNLPYVMDSVGNPDDPILNPDMAYPFTNKMSLNERIWNIIYTTWTRIYYRYWHLPRAQEIVNKWMPNVSIQDIDRNFSLVILGNNHVFGYPKPLLPNVIEVHSLQIMEKTELLPKDIEEFLNGAKHGAIYFSLGSNLQTHQLQAGLLTVLCNALSSLKQRVVWKHAGDIPVRVANIKFVKWAPQQAILAHPKVMAYVMQGGLQSLQEAVHYSVPVVAIPFFGDQLFNARKILDTGIGLTLNIDTITEESVVQTLSEIIENKIYYTNIKTMSDIIKDEMVKPMDRAVWNVEHVIKFSGSKHLRYYGHDILLVDYYGTIAIFIAPLILLSCCGYFLYNYLKSVVGQSLFRLKFFMKSKSE
;
A
#
# COMPACT_ATOMS: atom_id res chain seq x y z
N MET A 1 35.55 -29.22 -41.69
CA MET A 1 34.12 -29.18 -41.32
C MET A 1 33.87 -28.82 -39.85
N LEU A 2 34.75 -29.12 -38.89
CA LEU A 2 34.54 -28.72 -37.47
C LEU A 2 34.71 -27.21 -37.19
N SER A 3 35.41 -26.45 -38.04
CA SER A 3 35.70 -25.02 -37.80
C SER A 3 34.54 -24.07 -38.13
N LEU A 4 33.52 -24.53 -38.86
CA LEU A 4 32.31 -23.75 -39.20
C LEU A 4 31.13 -24.00 -38.26
N LEU A 5 31.20 -25.02 -37.39
CA LEU A 5 30.13 -25.37 -36.46
C LEU A 5 30.17 -24.54 -35.17
N LEU A 6 31.35 -24.07 -34.74
CA LEU A 6 31.51 -23.25 -33.54
C LEU A 6 30.76 -21.89 -33.61
N PRO A 7 30.83 -21.12 -34.72
CA PRO A 7 30.08 -19.87 -34.86
C PRO A 7 28.55 -20.08 -34.90
N LEU A 8 28.09 -21.17 -35.50
CA LEU A 8 26.66 -21.53 -35.58
C LEU A 8 26.08 -21.98 -34.22
N LEU A 9 26.89 -22.67 -33.40
CA LEU A 9 26.54 -22.99 -32.01
C LEU A 9 26.53 -21.75 -31.09
N LEU A 10 27.40 -20.76 -31.35
CA LEU A 10 27.39 -19.47 -30.65
C LEU A 10 26.19 -18.59 -31.06
N LEU A 11 25.72 -18.69 -32.31
CA LEU A 11 24.52 -17.98 -32.79
C LEU A 11 23.20 -18.57 -32.25
N HIS A 12 23.17 -19.85 -31.87
CA HIS A 12 22.00 -20.46 -31.22
C HIS A 12 21.82 -20.08 -29.74
N GLN A 13 22.78 -19.36 -29.14
CA GLN A 13 22.65 -18.85 -27.76
C GLN A 13 22.07 -17.44 -27.68
N PHE A 14 21.85 -16.78 -28.81
CA PHE A 14 21.11 -15.52 -28.85
C PHE A 14 19.68 -15.80 -29.29
N SER A 15 18.86 -16.33 -28.37
CA SER A 15 17.42 -16.01 -28.46
C SER A 15 17.35 -14.48 -28.43
N PRO A 16 16.75 -13.82 -29.44
CA PRO A 16 16.52 -12.39 -29.33
C PRO A 16 15.77 -12.19 -28.03
N ALA A 17 16.34 -11.43 -27.10
CA ALA A 17 15.64 -11.01 -25.91
C ALA A 17 14.46 -10.17 -26.40
N THR A 18 13.29 -10.80 -26.56
CA THR A 18 12.08 -10.12 -27.02
C THR A 18 11.67 -9.17 -25.91
N GLY A 19 12.01 -7.89 -26.05
CA GLY A 19 11.52 -6.84 -25.20
C GLY A 19 10.01 -6.70 -25.38
N PHE A 20 9.25 -6.74 -24.27
CA PHE A 20 7.83 -6.41 -24.28
C PHE A 20 7.62 -4.91 -24.31
N ASN A 21 6.50 -4.47 -24.88
CA ASN A 21 6.02 -3.10 -24.82
C ASN A 21 5.10 -2.95 -23.60
N ILE A 22 5.53 -2.20 -22.60
CA ILE A 22 4.85 -2.10 -21.30
C ILE A 22 4.42 -0.65 -21.07
N LEU A 23 3.15 -0.45 -20.74
CA LEU A 23 2.63 0.85 -20.32
C LEU A 23 2.49 0.89 -18.79
N GLY A 24 3.26 1.75 -18.13
CA GLY A 24 3.12 2.07 -16.72
C GLY A 24 2.20 3.28 -16.52
N ILE A 25 1.25 3.19 -15.59
CA ILE A 25 0.32 4.27 -15.26
C ILE A 25 0.38 4.55 -13.76
N CYS A 26 1.08 5.61 -13.36
CA CYS A 26 1.12 6.10 -11.98
C CYS A 26 0.62 7.55 -11.92
N PRO A 27 -0.70 7.74 -11.79
CA PRO A 27 -1.32 9.06 -11.88
C PRO A 27 -1.26 9.85 -10.56
N SER A 28 -0.95 9.22 -9.43
CA SER A 28 -0.91 9.90 -8.14
C SER A 28 0.07 11.08 -8.13
N ALA A 29 -0.39 12.25 -7.70
CA ALA A 29 0.41 13.45 -7.47
C ALA A 29 1.16 13.39 -6.13
N SER A 30 1.86 12.29 -5.87
CA SER A 30 2.56 12.05 -4.61
C SER A 30 3.91 11.40 -4.86
N TYR A 31 4.99 12.06 -4.42
CA TYR A 31 6.36 11.57 -4.58
C TYR A 31 6.55 10.15 -4.04
N SER A 32 5.98 9.82 -2.87
CA SER A 32 6.14 8.49 -2.25
C SER A 32 5.51 7.36 -3.06
N HIS A 33 4.52 7.65 -3.89
CA HIS A 33 3.86 6.68 -4.77
C HIS A 33 4.66 6.47 -6.06
N GLN A 34 5.18 7.58 -6.60
CA GLN A 34 5.95 7.61 -7.83
C GLN A 34 7.27 6.83 -7.70
N GLN A 35 7.99 6.96 -6.58
CA GLN A 35 9.32 6.36 -6.43
C GLN A 35 9.35 4.83 -6.62
N PRO A 36 8.60 4.01 -5.85
CA PRO A 36 8.66 2.56 -6.01
C PRO A 36 8.07 2.09 -7.34
N PHE A 37 7.04 2.77 -7.86
CA PHE A 37 6.46 2.45 -9.17
C PHE A 37 7.47 2.68 -10.30
N GLN A 38 8.09 3.86 -10.34
CA GLN A 38 9.11 4.18 -11.34
C GLN A 38 10.35 3.33 -11.21
N ALA A 39 10.73 2.90 -10.00
CA ALA A 39 11.84 1.97 -9.82
C ALA A 39 11.58 0.64 -10.55
N LEU A 40 10.36 0.09 -10.44
CA LEU A 40 9.96 -1.09 -11.21
C LEU A 40 9.99 -0.83 -12.71
N MET A 41 9.43 0.31 -13.16
CA MET A 41 9.41 0.65 -14.59
C MET A 41 10.83 0.78 -15.18
N LYS A 42 11.74 1.40 -14.43
CA LYS A 42 13.15 1.55 -14.82
C LYS A 42 13.89 0.21 -14.84
N ALA A 43 13.59 -0.69 -13.90
CA ALA A 43 14.15 -2.03 -13.90
C ALA A 43 13.67 -2.86 -15.10
N LEU A 44 12.42 -2.72 -15.50
CA LEU A 44 11.88 -3.35 -16.72
C LEU A 44 12.58 -2.80 -17.98
N ALA A 45 12.76 -1.48 -18.08
CA ALA A 45 13.50 -0.86 -19.19
C ALA A 45 14.97 -1.31 -19.26
N ALA A 46 15.65 -1.39 -18.11
CA ALA A 46 17.01 -1.88 -17.99
C ALA A 46 17.18 -3.35 -18.41
N ARG A 47 16.08 -4.12 -18.46
CA ARG A 47 16.04 -5.50 -18.95
C ARG A 47 15.72 -5.62 -20.44
N GLY A 48 15.67 -4.50 -21.15
CA GLY A 48 15.44 -4.44 -22.60
C GLY A 48 13.98 -4.40 -23.01
N HIS A 49 13.05 -4.12 -22.09
CA HIS A 49 11.65 -3.85 -22.44
C HIS A 49 11.47 -2.39 -22.88
N ASN A 50 10.54 -2.15 -23.80
CA ASN A 50 10.12 -0.80 -24.17
C ASN A 50 9.06 -0.33 -23.18
N VAL A 51 9.38 0.66 -22.36
CA VAL A 51 8.51 1.12 -21.28
C VAL A 51 8.05 2.54 -21.55
N THR A 52 6.73 2.74 -21.64
CA THR A 52 6.11 4.07 -21.64
C THR A 52 5.47 4.30 -20.28
N VAL A 53 5.74 5.43 -19.62
CA VAL A 53 5.25 5.71 -18.26
C VAL A 53 4.48 7.02 -18.20
N ILE A 54 3.20 6.91 -17.87
CA ILE A 54 2.34 8.04 -17.51
C ILE A 54 2.61 8.38 -16.04
N SER A 55 3.15 9.57 -15.76
CA SER A 55 3.52 9.96 -14.40
C SER A 55 3.41 11.46 -14.13
N THR A 56 3.24 11.83 -12.86
CA THR A 56 3.24 13.25 -12.44
C THR A 56 4.62 13.78 -12.07
N ILE A 57 5.64 12.91 -12.07
CA ILE A 57 7.04 13.26 -11.80
C ILE A 57 7.92 12.59 -12.87
N PRO A 58 7.97 13.12 -14.10
CA PRO A 58 8.75 12.51 -15.17
C PRO A 58 10.26 12.48 -14.85
N SER A 59 11.00 11.59 -15.51
CA SER A 59 12.44 11.50 -15.35
C SER A 59 13.14 12.75 -15.87
N LYS A 60 14.06 13.30 -15.07
CA LYS A 60 14.83 14.50 -15.46
C LYS A 60 15.89 14.22 -16.52
N LYS A 61 16.25 12.95 -16.72
CA LYS A 61 17.29 12.51 -17.64
C LYS A 61 16.69 11.44 -18.55
N PRO A 62 17.05 11.42 -19.85
CA PRO A 62 16.67 10.33 -20.74
C PRO A 62 17.18 8.99 -20.19
N ILE A 63 16.35 7.97 -20.32
CA ILE A 63 16.66 6.58 -19.96
C ILE A 63 16.40 5.74 -21.21
N GLU A 64 17.31 4.83 -21.52
CA GLU A 64 17.17 3.93 -22.68
C GLU A 64 15.91 3.06 -22.55
N ASN A 65 15.18 2.89 -23.65
CA ASN A 65 13.91 2.15 -23.71
C ASN A 65 12.83 2.63 -22.73
N TYR A 66 12.89 3.90 -22.30
CA TYR A 66 11.97 4.48 -21.33
C TYR A 66 11.47 5.84 -21.82
N GLU A 67 10.15 5.97 -21.99
CA GLU A 67 9.48 7.21 -22.42
C GLU A 67 8.55 7.71 -21.31
N ASP A 68 8.68 8.98 -20.95
CA ASP A 68 7.78 9.64 -20.00
C ASP A 68 6.62 10.35 -20.73
N ILE A 69 5.40 10.10 -20.28
CA ILE A 69 4.21 10.89 -20.60
C ILE A 69 3.93 11.80 -19.40
N ASP A 70 4.21 13.08 -19.58
CA ASP A 70 4.26 14.08 -18.51
C ASP A 70 2.87 14.56 -18.07
N LEU A 71 2.50 14.26 -16.83
CA LEU A 71 1.31 14.76 -16.14
C LEU A 71 1.66 15.71 -14.97
N SER A 72 2.85 16.30 -14.94
CA SER A 72 3.29 17.19 -13.87
C SER A 72 2.38 18.40 -13.66
N PHE A 73 1.60 18.80 -14.67
CA PHE A 73 0.57 19.84 -14.56
C PHE A 73 -0.49 19.54 -13.49
N SER A 74 -0.74 18.26 -13.17
CA SER A 74 -1.70 17.86 -12.14
C SER A 74 -1.07 17.75 -10.75
N TYR A 75 0.24 17.94 -10.61
CA TYR A 75 0.93 17.86 -9.32
C TYR A 75 0.69 19.12 -8.49
N ARG A 76 -0.38 19.13 -7.69
CA ARG A 76 -0.75 20.25 -6.83
C ARG A 76 -0.40 19.95 -5.38
N LYS A 77 0.44 20.79 -4.75
CA LYS A 77 0.74 20.70 -3.32
C LYS A 77 -0.34 21.43 -2.53
N THR A 78 -1.03 20.72 -1.66
CA THR A 78 -2.01 21.27 -0.72
C THR A 78 -1.51 21.09 0.72
N ASP A 79 -1.96 21.95 1.62
CA ASP A 79 -1.75 21.74 3.04
C ASP A 79 -2.61 20.55 3.50
N CYS A 80 -1.92 19.50 3.96
CA CYS A 80 -2.53 18.26 4.43
C CYS A 80 -2.48 18.12 5.96
N THR A 81 -1.98 19.12 6.69
CA THR A 81 -1.85 19.07 8.15
C THR A 81 -3.20 18.86 8.84
N GLY A 82 -4.27 19.46 8.31
CA GLY A 82 -5.63 19.36 8.85
C GLY A 82 -6.27 17.98 8.71
N LEU A 83 -5.75 17.10 7.85
CA LEU A 83 -6.32 15.76 7.65
C LEU A 83 -6.28 14.90 8.91
N ARG A 84 -5.35 15.18 9.84
CA ARG A 84 -5.24 14.46 11.11
C ARG A 84 -6.46 14.60 12.03
N HIS A 85 -7.27 15.64 11.80
CA HIS A 85 -8.49 15.90 12.57
C HIS A 85 -9.74 15.23 11.97
N LEU A 86 -9.57 14.48 10.87
CA LEU A 86 -10.66 13.81 10.18
C LEU A 86 -10.66 12.31 10.47
N GLY A 87 -11.86 11.73 10.54
CA GLY A 87 -12.02 10.27 10.64
C GLY A 87 -11.64 9.55 9.34
N PRO A 88 -11.26 8.26 9.41
CA PRO A 88 -10.78 7.50 8.26
C PRO A 88 -11.83 7.33 7.15
N PHE A 89 -13.11 7.32 7.50
CA PHE A 89 -14.23 7.30 6.55
C PHE A 89 -14.23 8.55 5.67
N THR A 90 -14.11 9.72 6.28
CA THR A 90 -14.09 11.01 5.59
C THR A 90 -12.86 11.14 4.71
N ILE A 91 -11.68 10.74 5.22
CA ILE A 91 -10.42 10.79 4.46
C ILE A 91 -10.51 9.91 3.21
N LEU A 92 -10.98 8.65 3.34
CA LEU A 92 -11.07 7.75 2.20
C LEU A 92 -12.01 8.30 1.12
N ARG A 93 -13.19 8.80 1.54
CA ARG A 93 -14.18 9.42 0.64
C ARG A 93 -13.57 10.59 -0.13
N MET A 94 -12.95 11.52 0.59
CA MET A 94 -12.31 12.71 -0.02
C MET A 94 -11.20 12.31 -0.99
N ASN A 95 -10.37 11.33 -0.65
CA ASN A 95 -9.29 10.87 -1.50
C ASN A 95 -9.81 10.20 -2.79
N MET A 96 -10.84 9.36 -2.71
CA MET A 96 -11.46 8.73 -3.88
C MET A 96 -12.18 9.75 -4.79
N GLU A 97 -12.85 10.75 -4.20
CA GLU A 97 -13.47 11.85 -4.94
C GLU A 97 -12.41 12.70 -5.68
N GLU A 98 -11.34 13.07 -4.98
CA GLU A 98 -10.23 13.84 -5.56
C GLU A 98 -9.46 13.02 -6.61
N ALA A 99 -9.24 11.73 -6.38
CA ALA A 99 -8.63 10.84 -7.35
C ALA A 99 -9.44 10.77 -8.64
N ASN A 100 -10.78 10.63 -8.56
CA ASN A 100 -11.64 10.68 -9.75
C ASN A 100 -11.57 12.04 -10.47
N ARG A 101 -11.56 13.15 -9.71
CA ARG A 101 -11.42 14.50 -10.29
C ARG A 101 -10.12 14.65 -11.05
N MET A 102 -9.00 14.26 -10.44
CA MET A 102 -7.67 14.30 -11.07
C MET A 102 -7.58 13.33 -12.25
N CYS A 103 -8.13 12.12 -12.12
CA CYS A 103 -8.17 11.13 -13.19
C CYS A 103 -8.88 11.69 -14.42
N GLN A 104 -10.01 12.38 -14.25
CA GLN A 104 -10.70 13.06 -15.34
C GLN A 104 -9.83 14.16 -15.98
N GLU A 105 -9.20 15.03 -15.19
CA GLU A 105 -8.32 16.09 -15.71
C GLU A 105 -7.15 15.51 -16.52
N GLN A 106 -6.56 14.41 -16.06
CA GLN A 106 -5.43 13.77 -16.73
C GLN A 106 -5.85 12.98 -17.98
N LEU A 107 -6.92 12.18 -17.90
CA LEU A 107 -7.37 11.32 -19.01
C LEU A 107 -7.76 12.15 -20.25
N PHE A 108 -8.34 13.33 -20.06
CA PHE A 108 -8.72 14.26 -21.14
C PHE A 108 -7.65 15.31 -21.44
N SER A 109 -6.41 15.10 -21.00
CA SER A 109 -5.30 16.02 -21.28
C SER A 109 -4.74 15.85 -22.71
N PRO A 110 -4.04 16.87 -23.24
CA PRO A 110 -3.31 16.74 -24.50
C PRO A 110 -2.26 15.63 -24.48
N ALA A 111 -1.61 15.38 -23.33
CA ALA A 111 -0.60 14.34 -23.18
C ALA A 111 -1.18 12.93 -23.44
N ILE A 112 -2.34 12.63 -22.87
CA ILE A 112 -3.04 11.36 -23.13
C ILE A 112 -3.57 11.30 -24.56
N THR A 113 -4.11 12.41 -25.07
CA THR A 113 -4.58 12.50 -26.47
C THR A 113 -3.46 12.19 -27.47
N GLN A 114 -2.25 12.69 -27.22
CA GLN A 114 -1.07 12.40 -28.03
C GLN A 114 -0.60 10.95 -27.88
N LEU A 115 -0.67 10.39 -26.68
CA LEU A 115 -0.32 8.99 -26.45
C LEU A 115 -1.21 8.05 -27.27
N ILE A 116 -2.53 8.24 -27.22
CA ILE A 116 -3.52 7.37 -27.89
C ILE A 116 -3.58 7.57 -29.41
N SER A 117 -3.09 8.70 -29.95
CA SER A 117 -3.07 8.94 -31.39
C SER A 117 -1.90 8.22 -32.09
N ASN A 118 -0.87 7.86 -31.33
CA ASN A 118 0.21 7.03 -31.83
C ASN A 118 -0.29 5.59 -31.94
N ASN A 119 -0.22 4.98 -33.12
CA ASN A 119 -0.69 3.62 -33.40
C ASN A 119 0.20 2.56 -32.71
N ARG A 120 0.16 2.51 -31.38
CA ARG A 120 0.99 1.68 -30.50
C ARG A 120 0.17 0.51 -29.96
N SER A 121 0.88 -0.58 -29.70
CA SER A 121 0.36 -1.75 -28.98
C SER A 121 1.20 -2.00 -27.74
N PHE A 122 0.57 -2.45 -26.68
CA PHE A 122 1.23 -2.84 -25.44
C PHE A 122 0.94 -4.32 -25.17
N ASP A 123 1.93 -5.03 -24.65
CA ASP A 123 1.79 -6.41 -24.18
C ASP A 123 1.25 -6.45 -22.74
N ALA A 124 1.53 -5.40 -21.96
CA ALA A 124 1.03 -5.24 -20.61
C ALA A 124 0.77 -3.78 -20.24
N ILE A 125 -0.17 -3.61 -19.30
CA ILE A 125 -0.40 -2.36 -18.59
C ILE A 125 -0.23 -2.60 -17.10
N ILE A 126 0.64 -1.82 -16.46
CA ILE A 126 0.85 -1.81 -15.02
C ILE A 126 0.23 -0.53 -14.47
N ILE A 127 -0.81 -0.65 -13.63
CA ILE A 127 -1.54 0.51 -13.09
C ILE A 127 -1.31 0.59 -11.58
N GLU A 128 -1.03 1.79 -11.09
CA GLU A 128 -1.15 2.07 -9.67
C GLU A 128 -2.62 1.90 -9.24
N GLN A 129 -2.91 0.82 -8.53
CA GLN A 129 -4.28 0.41 -8.20
C GLN A 129 -4.81 1.18 -6.97
N LEU A 130 -4.69 2.50 -7.01
CA LEU A 130 -5.02 3.43 -5.93
C LEU A 130 -6.02 4.50 -6.39
N TRP A 131 -7.25 4.07 -6.70
CA TRP A 131 -8.41 4.96 -6.98
C TRP A 131 -8.47 5.65 -8.36
N TYR A 132 -7.65 5.27 -9.33
CA TYR A 132 -7.64 5.87 -10.68
C TYR A 132 -8.23 4.98 -11.78
N GLN A 133 -9.39 4.36 -11.50
CA GLN A 133 -10.03 3.39 -12.38
C GLN A 133 -10.50 3.99 -13.71
N CYS A 134 -10.56 5.32 -13.87
CA CYS A 134 -10.84 5.91 -15.17
C CYS A 134 -9.79 5.53 -16.24
N TYR A 135 -8.55 5.22 -15.83
CA TYR A 135 -7.51 4.71 -16.74
C TYR A 135 -7.76 3.30 -17.27
N TYR A 136 -8.75 2.57 -16.74
CA TYR A 136 -9.18 1.30 -17.34
C TYR A 136 -9.69 1.47 -18.77
N ALA A 137 -10.08 2.68 -19.17
CA ALA A 137 -10.35 3.00 -20.57
C ALA A 137 -9.13 2.73 -21.47
N LEU A 138 -7.90 3.02 -21.01
CA LEU A 138 -6.68 2.70 -21.77
C LEU A 138 -6.48 1.19 -21.94
N VAL A 139 -6.88 0.40 -20.94
CA VAL A 139 -6.84 -1.07 -21.05
C VAL A 139 -7.71 -1.53 -22.20
N LYS A 140 -8.92 -0.98 -22.35
CA LYS A 140 -9.78 -1.34 -23.49
C LYS A 140 -9.27 -0.76 -24.81
N HIS A 141 -8.80 0.48 -24.81
CA HIS A 141 -8.28 1.16 -26.00
C HIS A 141 -7.14 0.36 -26.66
N TYR A 142 -6.22 -0.18 -25.86
CA TYR A 142 -5.10 -1.01 -26.34
C TYR A 142 -5.44 -2.51 -26.47
N ASN A 143 -6.73 -2.85 -26.64
CA ASN A 143 -7.22 -4.21 -26.86
C ASN A 143 -6.94 -5.21 -25.72
N SER A 144 -7.06 -4.74 -24.47
CA SER A 144 -7.02 -5.56 -23.24
C SER A 144 -5.74 -6.39 -23.08
N PRO A 145 -4.55 -5.74 -23.03
CA PRO A 145 -3.30 -6.43 -22.73
C PRO A 145 -3.27 -6.94 -21.29
N VAL A 146 -2.21 -7.65 -20.90
CA VAL A 146 -2.06 -8.17 -19.54
C VAL A 146 -2.13 -7.03 -18.54
N LEU A 147 -3.11 -7.09 -17.63
CA LEU A 147 -3.37 -6.06 -16.64
C LEU A 147 -2.74 -6.44 -15.30
N ILE A 148 -1.89 -5.57 -14.78
CA ILE A 148 -1.15 -5.75 -13.53
C ILE A 148 -1.42 -4.56 -12.61
N GLY A 149 -1.73 -4.85 -11.35
CA GLY A 149 -1.95 -3.85 -10.31
C GLY A 149 -0.67 -3.64 -9.51
N PHE A 150 -0.36 -2.39 -9.18
CA PHE A 150 0.73 -2.04 -8.26
C PHE A 150 0.17 -1.19 -7.11
N LEU A 151 0.48 -1.58 -5.88
CA LEU A 151 0.18 -0.80 -4.68
C LEU A 151 1.49 -0.32 -4.05
N SER A 152 1.67 0.99 -3.96
CA SER A 152 2.79 1.61 -3.23
C SER A 152 2.54 1.68 -1.72
N VAL A 153 1.39 1.21 -1.25
CA VAL A 153 0.96 1.18 0.15
C VAL A 153 0.73 -0.26 0.60
N GLY A 154 0.22 -0.42 1.82
CA GLY A 154 -0.24 -1.71 2.33
C GLY A 154 -1.45 -2.27 1.58
N ASN A 155 -2.06 -3.28 2.18
CA ASN A 155 -3.22 -3.96 1.62
C ASN A 155 -4.45 -3.04 1.53
N LEU A 156 -5.24 -3.18 0.46
CA LEU A 156 -6.54 -2.53 0.34
C LEU A 156 -7.63 -3.59 0.08
N PRO A 157 -8.72 -3.65 0.87
CA PRO A 157 -9.70 -4.74 0.76
C PRO A 157 -10.30 -4.90 -0.64
N TYR A 158 -10.72 -3.81 -1.27
CA TYR A 158 -11.29 -3.82 -2.63
C TYR A 158 -10.27 -4.20 -3.72
N VAL A 159 -8.97 -4.03 -3.49
CA VAL A 159 -7.93 -4.52 -4.40
C VAL A 159 -7.76 -6.03 -4.25
N MET A 160 -7.85 -6.56 -3.02
CA MET A 160 -7.84 -8.02 -2.83
C MET A 160 -9.08 -8.67 -3.46
N ASP A 161 -10.24 -8.04 -3.33
CA ASP A 161 -11.48 -8.48 -3.98
C ASP A 161 -11.37 -8.47 -5.53
N SER A 162 -10.48 -7.64 -6.11
CA SER A 162 -10.25 -7.54 -7.56
C SER A 162 -9.58 -8.79 -8.16
N VAL A 163 -8.88 -9.56 -7.34
CA VAL A 163 -8.12 -10.76 -7.69
C VAL A 163 -8.56 -12.02 -6.92
N GLY A 164 -9.58 -11.88 -6.06
CA GLY A 164 -10.16 -12.96 -5.27
C GLY A 164 -9.31 -13.38 -4.07
N ASN A 165 -8.36 -12.54 -3.66
CA ASN A 165 -7.49 -12.84 -2.53
C ASN A 165 -8.27 -12.78 -1.21
N PRO A 166 -8.19 -13.81 -0.35
CA PRO A 166 -8.82 -13.77 0.96
C PRO A 166 -8.29 -12.61 1.81
N ASP A 167 -9.19 -11.73 2.24
CA ASP A 167 -8.88 -10.60 3.12
C ASP A 167 -9.93 -10.49 4.22
N ASP A 168 -9.74 -11.31 5.27
CA ASP A 168 -10.65 -11.42 6.40
C ASP A 168 -10.41 -10.26 7.40
N PRO A 169 -11.38 -9.36 7.59
CA PRO A 169 -11.25 -8.22 8.51
C PRO A 169 -11.21 -8.61 10.00
N ILE A 170 -11.46 -9.87 10.35
CA ILE A 170 -11.27 -10.37 11.73
C ILE A 170 -9.78 -10.60 12.01
N LEU A 171 -9.02 -10.99 10.99
CA LEU A 171 -7.62 -11.44 11.11
C LEU A 171 -6.64 -10.40 10.57
N ASN A 172 -7.04 -9.62 9.58
CA ASN A 172 -6.19 -8.63 8.94
C ASN A 172 -6.63 -7.19 9.30
N PRO A 173 -5.81 -6.44 10.04
CA PRO A 173 -6.12 -5.04 10.34
C PRO A 173 -6.00 -4.16 9.08
N ASP A 174 -6.95 -3.26 8.90
CA ASP A 174 -6.90 -2.24 7.86
C ASP A 174 -5.89 -1.14 8.25
N MET A 175 -5.13 -0.64 7.27
CA MET A 175 -4.11 0.38 7.48
C MET A 175 -4.67 1.75 7.90
N ALA A 176 -5.98 1.95 7.83
CA ALA A 176 -6.66 3.15 8.32
C ALA A 176 -6.62 3.30 9.85
N TYR A 177 -6.34 2.23 10.59
CA TYR A 177 -6.28 2.23 12.06
C TYR A 177 -4.93 1.76 12.59
N PRO A 178 -4.51 2.22 13.78
CA PRO A 178 -3.30 1.76 14.45
C PRO A 178 -3.51 0.40 15.16
N PHE A 179 -4.13 -0.56 14.47
CA PHE A 179 -4.38 -1.90 14.99
C PHE A 179 -3.22 -2.86 14.68
N THR A 180 -3.12 -3.94 15.47
CA THR A 180 -2.16 -5.03 15.22
C THR A 180 -2.89 -6.26 14.66
N ASN A 181 -2.17 -7.31 14.28
CA ASN A 181 -2.80 -8.61 13.97
C ASN A 181 -3.44 -9.30 15.20
N LYS A 182 -3.24 -8.77 16.42
CA LYS A 182 -3.85 -9.23 17.66
C LYS A 182 -4.88 -8.21 18.16
N MET A 183 -5.92 -7.98 17.35
CA MET A 183 -7.02 -7.07 17.70
C MET A 183 -7.87 -7.61 18.87
N SER A 184 -8.20 -6.72 19.79
CA SER A 184 -9.28 -6.87 20.77
C SER A 184 -10.66 -6.94 20.10
N LEU A 185 -11.70 -7.32 20.85
CA LEU A 185 -13.05 -7.40 20.31
C LEU A 185 -13.53 -6.06 19.73
N ASN A 186 -13.26 -4.95 20.41
CA ASN A 186 -13.66 -3.62 19.94
C ASN A 186 -12.90 -3.20 18.68
N GLU A 187 -11.60 -3.47 18.61
CA GLU A 187 -10.80 -3.19 17.41
C GLU A 187 -11.29 -4.02 16.21
N ARG A 188 -11.63 -5.29 16.42
CA ARG A 188 -12.23 -6.14 15.37
C ARG A 188 -13.56 -5.57 14.88
N ILE A 189 -14.44 -5.13 15.78
CA ILE A 189 -15.74 -4.54 15.40
C ILE A 189 -15.51 -3.33 14.49
N TRP A 190 -14.64 -2.39 14.88
CA TRP A 190 -14.34 -1.22 14.08
C TRP A 190 -13.65 -1.55 12.76
N ASN A 191 -12.74 -2.53 12.76
CA ASN A 191 -12.09 -3.00 11.55
C ASN A 191 -13.09 -3.61 10.56
N ILE A 192 -14.02 -4.44 11.03
CA ILE A 192 -15.10 -5.02 10.21
C ILE A 192 -16.01 -3.92 9.65
N ILE A 193 -16.44 -2.98 10.48
CA ILE A 193 -17.30 -1.87 10.03
C ILE A 193 -16.60 -1.07 8.94
N TYR A 194 -15.35 -0.67 9.17
CA TYR A 194 -14.59 0.14 8.22
C TYR A 194 -14.33 -0.61 6.92
N THR A 195 -13.73 -1.80 6.98
CA THR A 195 -13.42 -2.60 5.79
C THR A 195 -14.67 -2.89 4.95
N THR A 196 -15.78 -3.27 5.59
CA THR A 196 -17.06 -3.49 4.92
C THR A 196 -17.57 -2.21 4.26
N TRP A 197 -17.51 -1.09 4.98
CA TRP A 197 -17.88 0.20 4.42
C TRP A 197 -16.99 0.60 3.23
N THR A 198 -15.68 0.38 3.28
CA THR A 198 -14.77 0.71 2.16
C THR A 198 -15.12 -0.10 0.90
N ARG A 199 -15.43 -1.39 1.04
CA ARG A 199 -15.87 -2.26 -0.07
C ARG A 199 -17.16 -1.77 -0.69
N ILE A 200 -18.14 -1.42 0.17
CA ILE A 200 -19.44 -0.88 -0.26
C ILE A 200 -19.25 0.49 -0.97
N TYR A 201 -18.51 1.40 -0.35
CA TYR A 201 -18.24 2.72 -0.92
C TYR A 201 -17.50 2.61 -2.27
N TYR A 202 -16.47 1.78 -2.34
CA TYR A 202 -15.71 1.52 -3.56
C TYR A 202 -16.62 0.98 -4.68
N ARG A 203 -17.43 -0.05 -4.38
CA ARG A 203 -18.26 -0.73 -5.36
C ARG A 203 -19.41 0.14 -5.89
N TYR A 204 -20.06 0.90 -5.02
CA TYR A 204 -21.33 1.57 -5.32
C TYR A 204 -21.23 3.10 -5.49
N TRP A 205 -20.10 3.72 -5.14
CA TRP A 205 -19.86 5.15 -5.39
C TRP A 205 -18.61 5.41 -6.22
N HIS A 206 -17.47 4.84 -5.83
CA HIS A 206 -16.20 5.10 -6.52
C HIS A 206 -16.18 4.56 -7.96
N LEU A 207 -16.47 3.26 -8.15
CA LEU A 207 -16.49 2.63 -9.47
C LEU A 207 -17.54 3.26 -10.41
N PRO A 208 -18.79 3.54 -9.98
CA PRO A 208 -19.75 4.27 -10.81
C PRO A 208 -19.27 5.66 -11.22
N ARG A 209 -18.60 6.40 -10.32
CA ARG A 209 -18.06 7.71 -10.67
C ARG A 209 -16.94 7.62 -11.71
N ALA A 210 -16.06 6.64 -11.58
CA ALA A 210 -15.06 6.35 -12.62
C ALA A 210 -15.75 5.96 -13.95
N GLN A 211 -16.85 5.19 -13.90
CA GLN A 211 -17.61 4.76 -15.07
C GLN A 211 -18.22 5.95 -15.83
N GLU A 212 -18.75 6.94 -15.12
CA GLU A 212 -19.24 8.19 -15.72
C GLU A 212 -18.14 8.95 -16.46
N ILE A 213 -16.91 8.95 -15.94
CA ILE A 213 -15.76 9.57 -16.59
C ILE A 213 -15.43 8.83 -17.88
N VAL A 214 -15.32 7.49 -17.82
CA VAL A 214 -15.00 6.66 -18.99
C VAL A 214 -16.10 6.73 -20.05
N ASN A 215 -17.37 6.82 -19.67
CA ASN A 215 -18.49 6.89 -20.61
C ASN A 215 -18.42 8.10 -21.57
N LYS A 216 -17.73 9.17 -21.18
CA LYS A 216 -17.50 10.34 -22.05
C LYS A 216 -16.60 10.02 -23.25
N TRP A 217 -15.77 8.99 -23.14
CA TRP A 217 -14.87 8.54 -24.21
C TRP A 217 -15.26 7.18 -24.79
N MET A 218 -15.58 6.20 -23.94
CA MET A 218 -15.87 4.82 -24.30
C MET A 218 -17.12 4.29 -23.57
N PRO A 219 -18.35 4.63 -24.01
CA PRO A 219 -19.60 4.31 -23.30
C PRO A 219 -19.92 2.82 -23.18
N ASN A 220 -19.30 1.95 -23.99
CA ASN A 220 -19.55 0.51 -24.00
C ASN A 220 -18.55 -0.28 -23.14
N VAL A 221 -17.71 0.39 -22.34
CA VAL A 221 -16.65 -0.24 -21.55
C VAL A 221 -17.07 -0.35 -20.10
N SER A 222 -17.15 -1.57 -19.59
CA SER A 222 -17.42 -1.82 -18.17
C SER A 222 -16.12 -1.73 -17.36
N ILE A 223 -15.99 -0.71 -16.53
CA ILE A 223 -14.88 -0.59 -15.57
C ILE A 223 -14.91 -1.76 -14.59
N GLN A 224 -16.11 -2.19 -14.18
CA GLN A 224 -16.28 -3.26 -13.22
C GLN A 224 -15.74 -4.60 -13.72
N ASP A 225 -15.87 -4.87 -15.03
CA ASP A 225 -15.34 -6.10 -15.63
C ASP A 225 -13.82 -6.05 -15.71
N ILE A 226 -13.26 -4.88 -16.06
CA ILE A 226 -11.80 -4.69 -16.07
C ILE A 226 -11.22 -4.79 -14.65
N ASP A 227 -11.91 -4.23 -13.66
CA ASP A 227 -11.50 -4.28 -12.25
C ASP A 227 -11.37 -5.71 -11.72
N ARG A 228 -12.11 -6.67 -12.27
CA ARG A 228 -12.08 -8.09 -11.86
C ARG A 228 -11.11 -8.96 -12.65
N ASN A 229 -10.34 -8.36 -13.56
CA ASN A 229 -9.52 -9.07 -14.55
C ASN A 229 -8.02 -8.76 -14.45
N PHE A 230 -7.53 -8.47 -13.25
CA PHE A 230 -6.09 -8.38 -12.98
C PHE A 230 -5.44 -9.77 -13.04
N SER A 231 -4.31 -9.85 -13.75
CA SER A 231 -3.50 -11.07 -13.85
C SER A 231 -2.51 -11.20 -12.69
N LEU A 232 -2.10 -10.06 -12.11
CA LEU A 232 -1.15 -9.96 -11.01
C LEU A 232 -1.42 -8.68 -10.22
N VAL A 233 -1.27 -8.75 -8.90
CA VAL A 233 -1.18 -7.58 -8.01
C VAL A 233 0.15 -7.63 -7.27
N ILE A 234 0.91 -6.54 -7.37
CA ILE A 234 2.19 -6.33 -6.69
C ILE A 234 1.96 -5.40 -5.51
N LEU A 235 2.16 -5.93 -4.30
CA LEU A 235 2.11 -5.15 -3.06
C LEU A 235 3.51 -4.63 -2.76
N GLY A 236 3.70 -3.31 -2.72
CA GLY A 236 4.94 -2.62 -2.34
C GLY A 236 5.24 -2.67 -0.83
N ASN A 237 4.63 -3.63 -0.14
CA ASN A 237 4.79 -3.93 1.27
C ASN A 237 4.95 -5.45 1.45
N ASN A 238 5.60 -5.88 2.53
CA ASN A 238 5.69 -7.29 2.93
C ASN A 238 5.27 -7.51 4.39
N HIS A 239 5.17 -8.77 4.80
CA HIS A 239 4.89 -9.20 6.18
C HIS A 239 5.82 -8.62 7.26
N VAL A 240 6.99 -8.09 6.91
CA VAL A 240 7.93 -7.46 7.86
C VAL A 240 7.44 -6.07 8.27
N PHE A 241 7.00 -5.23 7.33
CA PHE A 241 6.40 -3.93 7.66
C PHE A 241 4.88 -4.01 7.89
N GLY A 242 4.22 -5.07 7.41
CA GLY A 242 2.84 -5.41 7.73
C GLY A 242 2.75 -6.52 8.78
N TYR A 243 1.76 -7.40 8.60
CA TYR A 243 1.62 -8.64 9.35
C TYR A 243 1.46 -9.82 8.37
N PRO A 244 1.88 -11.05 8.74
CA PRO A 244 1.67 -12.23 7.90
C PRO A 244 0.19 -12.45 7.58
N LYS A 245 -0.11 -12.78 6.32
CA LYS A 245 -1.47 -13.03 5.82
C LYS A 245 -1.47 -14.00 4.64
N PRO A 246 -2.60 -14.68 4.36
CA PRO A 246 -2.74 -15.52 3.17
C PRO A 246 -2.65 -14.70 1.88
N LEU A 247 -1.88 -15.20 0.91
CA LEU A 247 -1.75 -14.62 -0.41
C LEU A 247 -1.95 -15.70 -1.47
N LEU A 248 -2.78 -15.40 -2.47
CA LEU A 248 -2.90 -16.20 -3.67
C LEU A 248 -1.68 -16.04 -4.57
N PRO A 249 -1.40 -16.99 -5.49
CA PRO A 249 -0.26 -16.91 -6.41
C PRO A 249 -0.23 -15.67 -7.33
N ASN A 250 -1.39 -15.04 -7.58
CA ASN A 250 -1.49 -13.79 -8.34
C ASN A 250 -1.35 -12.52 -7.47
N VAL A 251 -0.98 -12.65 -6.19
CA VAL A 251 -0.66 -11.53 -5.30
C VAL A 251 0.72 -11.73 -4.71
N ILE A 252 1.66 -10.85 -5.07
CA ILE A 252 3.03 -10.94 -4.59
C ILE A 252 3.37 -9.75 -3.68
N GLU A 253 4.13 -10.03 -2.64
CA GLU A 253 4.76 -9.01 -1.80
C GLU A 253 6.17 -8.72 -2.28
N VAL A 254 6.44 -7.43 -2.44
CA VAL A 254 7.76 -6.85 -2.65
C VAL A 254 7.92 -5.69 -1.66
N HIS A 255 9.13 -5.18 -1.48
CA HIS A 255 9.35 -4.03 -0.60
C HIS A 255 10.55 -3.24 -1.07
N SER A 256 10.66 -2.00 -0.56
CA SER A 256 11.89 -1.20 -0.69
C SER A 256 12.36 -0.98 -2.14
N LEU A 257 11.46 -1.02 -3.13
CA LEU A 257 11.84 -0.89 -4.54
C LEU A 257 12.50 0.46 -4.85
N GLN A 258 12.18 1.49 -4.08
CA GLN A 258 12.77 2.83 -4.16
C GLN A 258 14.21 2.92 -3.64
N ILE A 259 14.71 1.91 -2.93
CA ILE A 259 16.04 1.94 -2.35
C ILE A 259 17.09 1.67 -3.43
N MET A 260 18.03 2.60 -3.57
CA MET A 260 19.08 2.49 -4.57
C MET A 260 20.18 1.54 -4.08
N GLU A 261 20.70 0.67 -4.96
CA GLU A 261 21.87 -0.17 -4.63
C GLU A 261 23.09 0.67 -4.24
N LYS A 262 23.21 1.86 -4.83
CA LYS A 262 24.21 2.86 -4.47
C LYS A 262 23.53 4.18 -4.18
N THR A 263 23.70 4.68 -2.96
CA THR A 263 23.16 5.99 -2.57
C THR A 263 23.79 7.11 -3.39
N GLU A 264 23.04 8.18 -3.55
CA GLU A 264 23.60 9.45 -4.05
C GLU A 264 24.68 9.98 -3.10
N LEU A 265 25.55 10.85 -3.62
CA LEU A 265 26.56 11.52 -2.81
C LEU A 265 25.89 12.58 -1.94
N LEU A 266 26.32 12.67 -0.69
CA LEU A 266 25.93 13.79 0.17
C LEU A 266 26.51 15.09 -0.39
N PRO A 267 25.73 16.18 -0.44
CA PRO A 267 26.28 17.52 -0.59
C PRO A 267 27.36 17.77 0.46
N LYS A 268 28.49 18.34 0.04
CA LYS A 268 29.69 18.55 0.90
C LYS A 268 29.35 19.21 2.23
N ASP A 269 28.44 20.18 2.21
CA ASP A 269 28.03 20.93 3.39
C ASP A 269 27.18 20.09 4.37
N ILE A 270 26.47 19.07 3.90
CA ILE A 270 25.77 18.08 4.75
C ILE A 270 26.77 17.06 5.26
N GLU A 271 27.66 16.57 4.41
CA GLU A 271 28.70 15.60 4.76
C GLU A 271 29.63 16.13 5.87
N GLU A 272 30.20 17.32 5.70
CA GLU A 272 31.04 17.97 6.72
C GLU A 272 30.28 18.19 8.04
N PHE A 273 28.99 18.54 7.95
CA PHE A 273 28.13 18.69 9.12
C PHE A 273 27.88 17.36 9.84
N LEU A 274 27.68 16.25 9.12
CA LEU A 274 27.52 14.94 9.76
C LEU A 274 28.85 14.40 10.29
N ASN A 275 29.96 14.57 9.56
CA ASN A 275 31.29 14.12 9.98
C ASN A 275 31.75 14.76 11.29
N GLY A 276 31.42 16.04 11.52
CA GLY A 276 31.73 16.73 12.78
C GLY A 276 30.79 16.39 13.96
N ALA A 277 29.81 15.48 13.79
CA ALA A 277 28.85 15.12 14.83
C ALA A 277 29.47 14.21 15.91
N LYS A 278 30.16 14.81 16.88
CA LYS A 278 30.86 14.09 17.98
C LYS A 278 29.93 13.21 18.82
N HIS A 279 28.68 13.63 19.03
CA HIS A 279 27.68 12.92 19.83
C HIS A 279 26.65 12.16 18.98
N GLY A 280 26.92 11.96 17.68
CA GLY A 280 25.96 11.44 16.72
C GLY A 280 25.04 12.52 16.16
N ALA A 281 24.19 12.09 15.23
CA ALA A 281 23.30 12.95 14.47
C ALA A 281 21.87 12.40 14.41
N ILE A 282 20.91 13.30 14.25
CA ILE A 282 19.50 13.02 14.07
C ILE A 282 19.09 13.55 12.70
N TYR A 283 18.34 12.75 11.95
CA TYR A 283 17.68 13.23 10.74
C TYR A 283 16.21 13.53 11.05
N PHE A 284 15.71 14.71 10.66
CA PHE A 284 14.32 15.10 10.86
C PHE A 284 13.68 15.40 9.51
N SER A 285 12.67 14.62 9.12
CA SER A 285 11.86 14.89 7.94
C SER A 285 10.47 14.29 8.05
N LEU A 286 9.44 15.13 7.88
CA LEU A 286 8.03 14.72 7.81
C LEU A 286 7.58 14.31 6.40
N GLY A 287 8.52 14.04 5.49
CA GLY A 287 8.24 13.49 4.17
C GLY A 287 8.13 14.52 3.04
N SER A 288 7.46 14.13 1.95
CA SER A 288 7.28 14.94 0.73
C SER A 288 5.98 15.73 0.72
N ASN A 289 4.90 15.17 1.27
CA ASN A 289 3.56 15.77 1.24
C ASN A 289 3.37 16.71 2.41
N LEU A 290 3.80 16.29 3.60
CA LEU A 290 3.80 17.11 4.79
C LEU A 290 5.16 17.81 4.91
N GLN A 291 5.13 19.14 4.87
CA GLN A 291 6.32 19.97 5.02
C GLN A 291 6.27 20.71 6.35
N THR A 292 7.38 20.74 7.08
CA THR A 292 7.41 21.30 8.44
C THR A 292 7.07 22.79 8.49
N HIS A 293 7.27 23.56 7.41
CA HIS A 293 6.87 24.96 7.35
C HIS A 293 5.35 25.19 7.36
N GLN A 294 4.55 24.12 7.16
CA GLN A 294 3.09 24.16 7.28
C GLN A 294 2.62 24.00 8.74
N LEU A 295 3.52 23.64 9.66
CA LEU A 295 3.20 23.54 11.08
C LEU A 295 3.02 24.94 11.69
N GLN A 296 2.17 25.05 12.70
CA GLN A 296 1.95 26.29 13.44
C GLN A 296 3.24 26.78 14.09
N ALA A 297 3.43 28.10 14.18
CA ALA A 297 4.66 28.70 14.70
C ALA A 297 5.02 28.21 16.11
N GLY A 298 4.04 28.09 17.01
CA GLY A 298 4.27 27.56 18.37
C GLY A 298 4.83 26.14 18.38
N LEU A 299 4.35 25.28 17.48
CA LEU A 299 4.82 23.91 17.33
C LEU A 299 6.24 23.84 16.76
N LEU A 300 6.55 24.71 15.80
CA LEU A 300 7.92 24.86 15.29
C LEU A 300 8.88 25.33 16.39
N THR A 301 8.46 26.26 17.25
CA THR A 301 9.25 26.70 18.40
C THR A 301 9.53 25.55 19.36
N VAL A 302 8.50 24.76 19.72
CA VAL A 302 8.65 23.57 20.58
C VAL A 302 9.67 22.58 19.99
N LEU A 303 9.54 22.24 18.71
CA LEU A 303 10.46 21.32 18.04
C LEU A 303 11.89 21.90 17.98
N CYS A 304 12.03 23.19 17.65
CA CYS A 304 13.32 23.86 17.56
C CYS A 304 14.03 23.90 18.91
N ASN A 305 13.34 24.31 19.97
CA ASN A 305 13.88 24.37 21.32
C ASN A 305 14.34 22.99 21.79
N ALA A 306 13.48 21.97 21.64
CA ALA A 306 13.82 20.60 22.01
C ALA A 306 15.06 20.09 21.26
N LEU A 307 15.06 20.18 19.92
CA LEU A 307 16.18 19.72 19.09
C LEU A 307 17.46 20.53 19.34
N SER A 308 17.35 21.80 19.67
CA SER A 308 18.50 22.66 20.00
C SER A 308 19.17 22.29 21.33
N SER A 309 18.40 21.73 22.26
CA SER A 309 18.90 21.34 23.58
C SER A 309 19.72 20.04 23.57
N LEU A 310 19.59 19.24 22.50
CA LEU A 310 20.28 17.97 22.35
C LEU A 310 21.76 18.17 21.97
N LYS A 311 22.62 17.26 22.42
CA LYS A 311 24.06 17.26 22.09
C LYS A 311 24.32 16.83 20.64
N GLN A 312 23.36 16.14 20.03
CA GLN A 312 23.43 15.65 18.66
C GLN A 312 23.33 16.79 17.65
N ARG A 313 23.96 16.60 16.49
CA ARG A 313 23.70 17.44 15.32
C ARG A 313 22.39 17.01 14.67
N VAL A 314 21.61 17.95 14.17
CA VAL A 314 20.31 17.66 13.55
C VAL A 314 20.31 18.14 12.11
N VAL A 315 20.08 17.24 11.16
CA VAL A 315 19.76 17.62 9.78
C VAL A 315 18.25 17.67 9.66
N TRP A 316 17.69 18.86 9.50
CA TRP A 316 16.25 19.08 9.48
C TRP A 316 15.80 19.53 8.08
N LYS A 317 15.01 18.69 7.42
CA LYS A 317 14.34 19.07 6.17
C LYS A 317 13.23 20.11 6.44
N HIS A 318 13.51 21.37 6.16
CA HIS A 318 12.60 22.49 6.36
C HIS A 318 12.80 23.53 5.24
N ALA A 319 11.70 23.96 4.60
CA ALA A 319 11.74 24.84 3.43
C ALA A 319 11.30 26.30 3.70
N GLY A 320 10.92 26.63 4.94
CA GLY A 320 10.53 27.99 5.35
C GLY A 320 11.67 28.78 5.99
N ASP A 321 11.38 30.04 6.31
CA ASP A 321 12.30 30.93 7.00
C ASP A 321 12.35 30.62 8.49
N ILE A 322 13.56 30.51 9.03
CA ILE A 322 13.78 30.30 10.47
C ILE A 322 14.58 31.48 11.00
N PRO A 323 14.02 32.27 11.94
CA PRO A 323 14.61 33.54 12.37
C PRO A 323 15.90 33.36 13.18
N VAL A 324 16.18 32.16 13.70
CA VAL A 324 17.33 31.89 14.55
C VAL A 324 18.17 30.74 13.97
N ARG A 325 19.45 31.01 13.71
CA ARG A 325 20.42 29.95 13.42
C ARG A 325 20.81 29.28 14.72
N VAL A 326 20.53 27.98 14.83
CA VAL A 326 20.92 27.15 15.97
C VAL A 326 22.15 26.34 15.57
N ALA A 327 23.21 26.40 16.39
CA ALA A 327 24.52 25.85 16.01
C ALA A 327 24.53 24.33 15.73
N ASN A 328 23.66 23.56 16.42
CA ASN A 328 23.57 22.11 16.23
C ASN A 328 22.51 21.69 15.20
N ILE A 329 21.80 22.62 14.55
CA ILE A 329 20.77 22.30 13.54
C ILE A 329 21.17 22.83 12.17
N LYS A 330 21.15 21.94 11.17
CA LYS A 330 21.31 22.27 9.75
C LYS A 330 19.97 22.11 9.03
N PHE A 331 19.38 23.22 8.65
CA PHE A 331 18.16 23.25 7.85
C PHE A 331 18.47 23.06 6.36
N VAL A 332 17.73 22.16 5.71
CA VAL A 332 17.86 21.87 4.28
C VAL A 332 16.50 21.85 3.61
N LYS A 333 16.38 22.47 2.42
CA LYS A 333 15.10 22.47 1.68
C LYS A 333 14.74 21.09 1.13
N TRP A 334 15.76 20.40 0.63
CA TRP A 334 15.68 19.03 0.17
C TRP A 334 16.88 18.26 0.71
N ALA A 335 16.68 16.99 1.02
CA ALA A 335 17.67 16.17 1.67
C ALA A 335 17.84 14.86 0.89
N PRO A 336 19.07 14.43 0.59
CA PRO A 336 19.33 13.09 0.05
C PRO A 336 19.10 12.03 1.13
N GLN A 337 17.84 11.70 1.39
CA GLN A 337 17.40 10.95 2.57
C GLN A 337 18.14 9.62 2.74
N GLN A 338 18.24 8.82 1.68
CA GLN A 338 18.95 7.53 1.74
C GLN A 338 20.43 7.70 2.07
N ALA A 339 21.10 8.70 1.51
CA ALA A 339 22.51 8.98 1.79
C ALA A 339 22.73 9.46 3.23
N ILE A 340 21.80 10.23 3.79
CA ILE A 340 21.84 10.65 5.20
C ILE A 340 21.63 9.44 6.11
N LEU A 341 20.61 8.63 5.85
CA LEU A 341 20.31 7.43 6.66
C LEU A 341 21.46 6.41 6.59
N ALA A 342 22.15 6.29 5.46
CA ALA A 342 23.34 5.45 5.32
C ALA A 342 24.57 5.96 6.09
N HIS A 343 24.56 7.23 6.54
CA HIS A 343 25.73 7.84 7.16
C HIS A 343 25.95 7.30 8.59
N PRO A 344 27.15 6.85 8.97
CA PRO A 344 27.41 6.13 10.23
C PRO A 344 27.21 6.97 11.51
N LYS A 345 27.07 8.29 11.37
CA LYS A 345 26.78 9.19 12.49
C LYS A 345 25.29 9.35 12.78
N VAL A 346 24.40 8.95 11.88
CA VAL A 346 22.96 9.10 12.08
C VAL A 346 22.46 7.99 12.98
N MET A 347 21.89 8.37 14.12
CA MET A 347 21.47 7.46 15.19
C MET A 347 19.95 7.37 15.33
N ALA A 348 19.23 8.39 14.87
CA ALA A 348 17.77 8.43 14.94
C ALA A 348 17.20 9.17 13.74
N TYR A 349 16.01 8.73 13.30
CA TYR A 349 15.22 9.36 12.27
C TYR A 349 13.85 9.76 12.81
N VAL A 350 13.59 11.07 12.89
CA VAL A 350 12.27 11.62 13.20
C VAL A 350 11.48 11.78 11.90
N MET A 351 10.35 11.08 11.81
CA MET A 351 9.59 10.94 10.57
C MET A 351 8.08 10.89 10.81
N GLN A 352 7.30 11.06 9.75
CA GLN A 352 5.83 11.14 9.84
C GLN A 352 5.11 9.79 9.87
N GLY A 353 5.80 8.65 9.74
CA GLY A 353 5.13 7.34 9.64
C GLY A 353 4.93 6.82 8.22
N GLY A 354 5.43 7.47 7.17
CA GLY A 354 5.21 7.00 5.79
C GLY A 354 5.94 5.69 5.48
N LEU A 355 5.29 4.77 4.75
CA LEU A 355 5.82 3.42 4.46
C LEU A 355 7.22 3.45 3.81
N GLN A 356 7.44 4.28 2.78
CA GLN A 356 8.74 4.35 2.09
C GLN A 356 9.85 4.85 3.01
N SER A 357 9.57 5.85 3.86
CA SER A 357 10.52 6.34 4.87
C SER A 357 10.85 5.27 5.90
N LEU A 358 9.85 4.50 6.35
CA LEU A 358 10.06 3.38 7.26
C LEU A 358 10.91 2.27 6.61
N GLN A 359 10.65 1.94 5.35
CA GLN A 359 11.45 0.98 4.58
C GLN A 359 12.92 1.40 4.47
N GLU A 360 13.18 2.68 4.22
CA GLU A 360 14.54 3.23 4.20
C GLU A 360 15.20 3.19 5.58
N ALA A 361 14.47 3.56 6.65
CA ALA A 361 14.98 3.51 8.02
C ALA A 361 15.42 2.09 8.42
N VAL A 362 14.58 1.08 8.12
CA VAL A 362 14.90 -0.32 8.37
C VAL A 362 16.07 -0.77 7.51
N HIS A 363 16.10 -0.43 6.22
CA HIS A 363 17.22 -0.80 5.35
C HIS A 363 18.57 -0.26 5.85
N TYR A 364 18.62 0.97 6.36
CA TYR A 364 19.84 1.56 6.90
C TYR A 364 20.03 1.33 8.42
N SER A 365 19.13 0.55 9.06
CA SER A 365 19.19 0.24 10.50
C SER A 365 19.20 1.48 11.42
N VAL A 366 18.42 2.51 11.09
CA VAL A 366 18.32 3.76 11.87
C VAL A 366 17.01 3.77 12.66
N PRO A 367 17.05 3.68 14.01
CA PRO A 367 15.89 3.78 14.88
C PRO A 367 15.00 5.00 14.61
N VAL A 368 13.70 4.86 14.83
CA VAL A 368 12.71 5.86 14.40
C VAL A 368 11.92 6.49 15.55
N VAL A 369 11.62 7.78 15.40
CA VAL A 369 10.55 8.46 16.15
C VAL A 369 9.48 8.87 15.17
N ALA A 370 8.30 8.26 15.25
CA ALA A 370 7.19 8.51 14.35
C ALA A 370 6.23 9.58 14.89
N ILE A 371 5.85 10.52 14.04
CA ILE A 371 4.88 11.58 14.32
C ILE A 371 3.76 11.48 13.26
N PRO A 372 2.77 10.58 13.44
CA PRO A 372 1.75 10.32 12.43
C PRO A 372 0.74 11.45 12.31
N PHE A 373 0.28 11.71 11.08
CA PHE A 373 -0.77 12.69 10.76
C PHE A 373 -1.98 12.03 10.08
N PHE A 374 -1.79 11.25 9.02
CA PHE A 374 -2.90 10.69 8.23
C PHE A 374 -2.49 9.49 7.39
N GLY A 375 -3.46 8.84 6.73
CA GLY A 375 -3.22 7.71 5.84
C GLY A 375 -2.71 6.49 6.59
N ASP A 376 -1.73 5.80 6.01
CA ASP A 376 -1.08 4.61 6.57
C ASP A 376 -0.16 4.92 7.78
N GLN A 377 0.09 6.20 8.06
CA GLN A 377 1.08 6.62 9.06
C GLN A 377 0.77 6.12 10.46
N LEU A 378 -0.50 6.08 10.85
CA LEU A 378 -0.93 5.56 12.16
C LEU A 378 -0.68 4.06 12.29
N PHE A 379 -0.97 3.29 11.24
CA PHE A 379 -0.70 1.86 11.19
C PHE A 379 0.81 1.58 11.27
N ASN A 380 1.61 2.29 10.49
CA ASN A 380 3.07 2.14 10.50
C ASN A 380 3.68 2.57 11.86
N ALA A 381 3.16 3.63 12.48
CA ALA A 381 3.54 4.04 13.83
C ALA A 381 3.24 2.94 14.87
N ARG A 382 2.08 2.26 14.76
CA ARG A 382 1.78 1.11 15.60
C ARG A 382 2.76 -0.04 15.36
N LYS A 383 3.12 -0.33 14.10
CA LYS A 383 4.08 -1.37 13.77
C LYS A 383 5.48 -1.08 14.35
N ILE A 384 5.89 0.18 14.33
CA ILE A 384 7.16 0.65 14.92
C ILE A 384 7.22 0.32 16.43
N LEU A 385 6.13 0.57 17.15
CA LEU A 385 6.02 0.22 18.57
C LEU A 385 6.02 -1.30 18.78
N ASP A 386 5.21 -2.03 18.00
CA ASP A 386 5.05 -3.48 18.11
C ASP A 386 6.36 -4.25 17.87
N THR A 387 7.19 -3.76 16.95
CA THR A 387 8.50 -4.32 16.64
C THR A 387 9.63 -3.78 17.52
N GLY A 388 9.35 -2.76 18.35
CA GLY A 388 10.33 -2.15 19.23
C GLY A 388 11.51 -1.50 18.50
N ILE A 389 11.31 -1.03 17.26
CA ILE A 389 12.34 -0.35 16.45
C ILE A 389 12.34 1.17 16.65
N GLY A 390 11.39 1.68 17.44
CA GLY A 390 11.23 3.10 17.65
C GLY A 390 10.07 3.45 18.58
N LEU A 391 9.82 4.75 18.68
CA LEU A 391 8.78 5.35 19.53
C LEU A 391 7.89 6.28 18.71
N THR A 392 6.78 6.72 19.30
CA THR A 392 5.80 7.60 18.65
C THR A 392 5.53 8.84 19.49
N LEU A 393 5.37 9.99 18.84
CA LEU A 393 4.90 11.22 19.46
C LEU A 393 3.58 11.67 18.82
N ASN A 394 2.66 12.17 19.63
CA ASN A 394 1.45 12.81 19.14
C ASN A 394 1.71 14.30 18.95
N ILE A 395 1.56 14.77 17.71
CA ILE A 395 1.82 16.17 17.36
C ILE A 395 0.93 17.17 18.10
N ASP A 396 -0.30 16.80 18.45
CA ASP A 396 -1.24 17.71 19.10
C ASP A 396 -0.99 17.86 20.61
N THR A 397 -0.21 16.94 21.22
CA THR A 397 0.16 16.97 22.65
C THR A 397 1.67 17.05 22.87
N ILE A 398 2.43 17.35 21.82
CA ILE A 398 3.89 17.34 21.87
C ILE A 398 4.41 18.53 22.70
N THR A 399 5.37 18.24 23.57
CA THR A 399 6.07 19.23 24.39
C THR A 399 7.58 19.12 24.17
N GLU A 400 8.33 20.15 24.54
CA GLU A 400 9.79 20.13 24.43
C GLU A 400 10.39 18.95 25.20
N GLU A 401 9.91 18.75 26.43
CA GLU A 401 10.29 17.64 27.29
C GLU A 401 10.02 16.28 26.65
N SER A 402 8.82 16.08 26.07
CA SER A 402 8.46 14.81 25.44
C SER A 402 9.39 14.47 24.25
N VAL A 403 9.80 15.48 23.47
CA VAL A 403 10.72 15.31 22.35
C VAL A 403 12.10 14.93 22.84
N VAL A 404 12.63 15.67 23.83
CA VAL A 404 13.95 15.41 24.40
C VAL A 404 14.01 14.03 25.04
N GLN A 405 13.02 13.68 25.88
CA GLN A 405 12.97 12.37 26.53
C GLN A 405 12.90 11.22 25.52
N THR A 406 12.03 11.34 24.51
CA THR A 406 11.86 10.29 23.48
C THR A 406 13.13 10.11 22.66
N LEU A 407 13.78 11.21 22.25
CA LEU A 407 15.02 11.13 21.47
C LEU A 407 16.19 10.60 22.30
N SER A 408 16.33 11.03 23.55
CA SER A 408 17.35 10.50 24.46
C SER A 408 17.15 8.99 24.68
N GLU A 409 15.92 8.53 24.92
CA GLU A 409 15.59 7.12 25.05
C GLU A 409 15.98 6.32 23.79
N ILE A 410 15.62 6.78 22.60
CA ILE A 410 15.99 6.12 21.34
C ILE A 410 17.51 6.04 21.14
N ILE A 411 18.23 7.08 21.53
CA ILE A 411 19.67 7.21 21.32
C ILE A 411 20.47 6.38 22.34
N GLU A 412 20.02 6.35 23.59
CA GLU A 412 20.74 5.73 24.71
C GLU A 412 20.38 4.24 24.89
N ASN A 413 19.11 3.87 24.65
CA ASN A 413 18.66 2.50 24.79
C ASN A 413 18.92 1.68 23.51
N LYS A 414 19.89 0.78 23.59
CA LYS A 414 20.33 -0.05 22.46
C LYS A 414 19.27 -1.04 21.94
N ILE A 415 18.16 -1.24 22.65
CA ILE A 415 17.11 -2.17 22.21
C ILE A 415 16.54 -1.77 20.84
N TYR A 416 16.29 -0.47 20.61
CA TYR A 416 15.73 0.02 19.35
C TYR A 416 16.67 -0.22 18.18
N TYR A 417 17.96 0.05 18.37
CA TYR A 417 19.00 -0.24 17.38
C TYR A 417 19.12 -1.74 17.10
N THR A 418 19.11 -2.57 18.15
CA THR A 418 19.22 -4.03 18.02
C THR A 418 18.04 -4.61 17.24
N ASN A 419 16.82 -4.17 17.55
CA ASN A 419 15.60 -4.62 16.90
C ASN A 419 15.56 -4.17 15.43
N ILE A 420 15.87 -2.91 15.13
CA ILE A 420 15.84 -2.43 13.74
C ILE A 420 16.96 -3.04 12.90
N LYS A 421 18.13 -3.30 13.51
CA LYS A 421 19.22 -4.01 12.86
C LYS A 421 18.81 -5.44 12.51
N THR A 422 18.17 -6.14 13.45
CA THR A 422 17.61 -7.48 13.21
C THR A 422 16.58 -7.46 12.07
N MET A 423 15.66 -6.50 12.10
CA MET A 423 14.67 -6.31 11.04
C MET A 423 15.32 -6.00 9.68
N SER A 424 16.40 -5.21 9.67
CA SER A 424 17.22 -4.91 8.48
C SER A 424 17.85 -6.17 7.89
N ASP A 425 18.39 -7.03 8.76
CA ASP A 425 19.04 -8.27 8.34
C ASP A 425 18.01 -9.24 7.76
N ILE A 426 16.80 -9.34 8.36
CA ILE A 426 15.69 -10.14 7.82
C ILE A 426 15.28 -9.69 6.43
N ILE A 427 15.08 -8.38 6.19
CA ILE A 427 14.65 -7.90 4.86
C ILE A 427 15.75 -7.97 3.79
N LYS A 428 17.00 -8.20 4.19
CA LYS A 428 18.14 -8.37 3.28
C LYS A 428 18.43 -9.83 3.00
N ASP A 429 18.07 -10.73 3.91
CA ASP A 429 18.19 -12.18 3.78
C ASP A 429 16.97 -12.79 3.08
N GLU A 430 16.78 -12.44 1.81
CA GLU A 430 15.75 -13.02 0.96
C GLU A 430 16.34 -13.90 -0.15
N MET A 431 15.71 -15.04 -0.42
CA MET A 431 16.11 -15.95 -1.51
C MET A 431 16.13 -15.28 -2.89
N VAL A 432 15.21 -14.34 -3.11
CA VAL A 432 15.09 -13.56 -4.36
C VAL A 432 14.89 -12.11 -3.98
N LYS A 433 15.74 -11.22 -4.51
CA LYS A 433 15.65 -9.78 -4.28
C LYS A 433 14.25 -9.26 -4.67
N PRO A 434 13.69 -8.26 -3.96
CA PRO A 434 12.36 -7.72 -4.25
C PRO A 434 12.17 -7.25 -5.70
N MET A 435 13.16 -6.57 -6.28
CA MET A 435 13.08 -6.08 -7.67
C MET A 435 13.06 -7.24 -8.67
N ASP A 436 13.92 -8.24 -8.48
CA ASP A 436 13.96 -9.42 -9.35
C ASP A 436 12.66 -10.22 -9.27
N ARG A 437 12.08 -10.35 -8.08
CA ARG A 437 10.76 -10.97 -7.89
C ARG A 437 9.67 -10.21 -8.65
N ALA A 438 9.64 -8.88 -8.55
CA ALA A 438 8.65 -8.04 -9.24
C ALA A 438 8.74 -8.22 -10.76
N VAL A 439 9.95 -8.02 -11.31
CA VAL A 439 10.24 -8.14 -12.73
C VAL A 439 9.91 -9.53 -13.25
N TRP A 440 10.35 -10.59 -12.56
CA TRP A 440 10.12 -11.96 -13.00
C TRP A 440 8.63 -12.28 -13.09
N ASN A 441 7.83 -11.84 -12.11
CA ASN A 441 6.39 -12.06 -12.13
C ASN A 441 5.69 -11.26 -13.22
N VAL A 442 6.12 -10.01 -13.48
CA VAL A 442 5.64 -9.22 -14.61
C VAL A 442 5.91 -9.97 -15.92
N GLU A 443 7.16 -10.37 -16.17
CA GLU A 443 7.50 -11.12 -17.38
C GLU A 443 6.73 -12.44 -17.50
N HIS A 444 6.52 -13.13 -16.38
CA HIS A 444 5.82 -14.43 -16.35
C HIS A 444 4.37 -14.30 -16.79
N VAL A 445 3.62 -13.33 -16.26
CA VAL A 445 2.23 -13.14 -16.67
C VAL A 445 2.08 -12.64 -18.10
N ILE A 446 3.09 -11.93 -18.62
CA ILE A 446 3.13 -11.53 -20.04
C ILE A 446 3.40 -12.74 -20.95
N LYS A 447 4.41 -13.55 -20.63
CA LYS A 447 4.79 -14.76 -21.39
C LYS A 447 3.63 -15.76 -21.49
N PHE A 448 2.82 -15.85 -20.44
CA PHE A 448 1.71 -16.80 -20.34
C PHE A 448 0.34 -16.12 -20.29
N SER A 449 0.17 -15.02 -21.02
CA SER A 449 -1.03 -14.17 -21.03
C SER A 449 -2.34 -14.90 -21.36
N GLY A 450 -2.28 -15.99 -22.13
CA GLY A 450 -3.45 -16.82 -22.46
C GLY A 450 -3.83 -17.86 -21.39
N SER A 451 -3.06 -18.00 -20.31
CA SER A 451 -3.27 -19.03 -19.28
C SER A 451 -3.90 -18.46 -18.00
N LYS A 452 -4.62 -19.30 -17.26
CA LYS A 452 -5.31 -18.94 -16.00
C LYS A 452 -4.67 -19.57 -14.77
N HIS A 453 -3.41 -20.00 -14.86
CA HIS A 453 -2.72 -20.79 -13.83
C HIS A 453 -2.55 -20.08 -12.48
N LEU A 454 -2.53 -18.75 -12.45
CA LEU A 454 -2.46 -17.98 -11.20
C LEU A 454 -3.85 -17.53 -10.69
N ARG A 455 -4.92 -17.69 -11.50
CA ARG A 455 -6.26 -17.23 -11.14
C ARG A 455 -6.93 -18.23 -10.22
N TYR A 456 -7.36 -17.77 -9.05
CA TYR A 456 -8.13 -18.58 -8.12
C TYR A 456 -9.59 -18.69 -8.58
N TYR A 457 -10.09 -19.93 -8.74
CA TYR A 457 -11.46 -20.19 -9.19
C TYR A 457 -12.53 -19.60 -8.24
N GLY A 458 -12.24 -19.53 -6.94
CA GLY A 458 -13.18 -18.95 -5.96
C GLY A 458 -13.53 -17.49 -6.22
N HIS A 459 -12.73 -16.77 -7.01
CA HIS A 459 -13.04 -15.42 -7.49
C HIS A 459 -14.25 -15.36 -8.42
N ASP A 460 -14.49 -16.43 -9.20
CA ASP A 460 -15.55 -16.50 -10.20
C ASP A 460 -16.83 -17.17 -9.66
N ILE A 461 -16.81 -17.68 -8.42
CA ILE A 461 -17.97 -18.34 -7.79
C ILE A 461 -19.02 -17.29 -7.40
N LEU A 462 -20.27 -17.51 -7.80
CA LEU A 462 -21.38 -16.67 -7.38
C LEU A 462 -21.72 -16.93 -5.90
N LEU A 463 -22.13 -15.90 -5.16
CA LEU A 463 -22.56 -16.06 -3.76
C LEU A 463 -23.65 -17.13 -3.61
N VAL A 464 -24.54 -17.27 -4.59
CA VAL A 464 -25.58 -18.30 -4.61
C VAL A 464 -25.01 -19.72 -4.66
N ASP A 465 -23.92 -19.95 -5.39
CA ASP A 465 -23.29 -21.27 -5.49
C ASP A 465 -22.57 -21.61 -4.18
N TYR A 466 -21.90 -20.62 -3.59
CA TYR A 466 -21.21 -20.77 -2.30
C TYR A 466 -22.20 -21.06 -1.16
N TYR A 467 -23.19 -20.19 -0.95
CA TYR A 467 -24.17 -20.37 0.12
C TYR A 467 -25.19 -21.48 -0.20
N GLY A 468 -25.47 -21.75 -1.47
CA GLY A 468 -26.31 -22.87 -1.89
C GLY A 468 -25.76 -24.20 -1.41
N THR A 469 -24.43 -24.38 -1.45
CA THR A 469 -23.76 -25.55 -0.90
C THR A 469 -24.01 -25.70 0.61
N ILE A 470 -23.91 -24.61 1.38
CA ILE A 470 -24.18 -24.61 2.83
C ILE A 470 -25.68 -24.85 3.10
N ALA A 471 -26.57 -24.21 2.33
CA ALA A 471 -28.01 -24.33 2.47
C ALA A 471 -28.49 -25.77 2.26
N ILE A 472 -27.87 -26.53 1.34
CA ILE A 472 -28.17 -27.95 1.11
C ILE A 472 -27.91 -28.79 2.38
N PHE A 473 -26.90 -28.45 3.19
CA PHE A 473 -26.61 -29.18 4.44
C PHE A 473 -27.43 -28.68 5.64
N ILE A 474 -27.73 -27.37 5.71
CA ILE A 474 -28.46 -26.79 6.84
C ILE A 474 -29.98 -26.96 6.70
N ALA A 475 -30.55 -26.86 5.50
CA ALA A 475 -31.99 -26.94 5.30
C ALA A 475 -32.61 -28.27 5.77
N PRO A 476 -32.00 -29.46 5.54
CA PRO A 476 -32.50 -30.71 6.10
C PRO A 476 -32.47 -30.76 7.63
N LEU A 477 -31.44 -30.19 8.26
CA LEU A 477 -31.34 -30.13 9.72
C LEU A 477 -32.44 -29.25 10.34
N ILE A 478 -32.72 -28.10 9.71
CA ILE A 478 -33.83 -27.22 10.10
C ILE A 478 -35.17 -27.96 9.91
N LEU A 479 -35.39 -28.59 8.76
CA LEU A 479 -36.62 -29.35 8.48
C LEU A 479 -36.83 -30.49 9.48
N LEU A 480 -35.80 -31.29 9.78
CA LEU A 480 -35.87 -32.36 10.78
C LEU A 480 -36.17 -31.81 12.18
N SER A 481 -35.55 -30.69 12.56
CA SER A 481 -35.82 -30.03 13.85
C SER A 481 -37.27 -29.54 13.94
N CYS A 482 -37.79 -28.93 12.87
CA CYS A 482 -39.18 -28.52 12.78
C CYS A 482 -40.13 -29.72 12.85
N CYS A 483 -39.89 -30.78 12.06
CA CYS A 483 -40.69 -32.01 12.10
C CYS A 483 -40.67 -32.64 13.49
N GLY A 484 -39.51 -32.70 14.15
CA GLY A 484 -39.37 -33.18 15.51
C GLY A 484 -40.16 -32.34 16.51
N TYR A 485 -40.12 -31.00 16.39
CA TYR A 485 -40.90 -30.09 17.22
C TYR A 485 -42.42 -30.27 17.04
N PHE A 486 -42.89 -30.38 15.79
CA PHE A 486 -44.30 -30.62 15.50
C PHE A 486 -44.75 -31.99 15.99
N LEU A 487 -43.95 -33.04 15.78
CA LEU A 487 -44.23 -34.39 16.27
C LEU A 487 -44.29 -34.42 17.80
N TYR A 488 -43.35 -33.77 18.48
CA TYR A 488 -43.34 -33.65 19.94
C TYR A 488 -44.62 -32.99 20.46
N ASN A 489 -45.02 -31.85 19.88
CA ASN A 489 -46.24 -31.15 20.27
C ASN A 489 -47.51 -31.96 19.98
N TYR A 490 -47.54 -32.66 18.84
CA TYR A 490 -48.63 -33.57 18.50
C TYR A 490 -48.74 -34.71 19.51
N LEU A 491 -47.64 -35.42 19.81
CA LEU A 491 -47.60 -36.51 20.78
C LEU A 491 -48.00 -36.01 22.19
N LYS A 492 -47.50 -34.84 22.61
CA LYS A 492 -47.89 -34.21 23.88
C LYS A 492 -49.39 -33.93 23.95
N SER A 493 -49.99 -33.46 22.86
CA SER A 493 -51.44 -33.22 22.76
C SER A 493 -52.23 -34.53 22.86
N VAL A 494 -51.82 -35.57 22.11
CA VAL A 494 -52.45 -36.90 22.14
C VAL A 494 -52.37 -37.53 23.54
N VAL A 495 -51.19 -37.52 24.16
CA VAL A 495 -51.00 -38.03 25.53
C VAL A 495 -51.83 -37.22 26.54
N GLY A 496 -51.89 -35.90 26.39
CA GLY A 496 -52.73 -35.03 27.21
C GLY A 496 -54.21 -35.39 27.11
N GLN A 497 -54.72 -35.63 25.90
CA GLN A 497 -56.10 -36.07 25.67
C GLN A 497 -56.37 -37.47 26.25
N SER A 498 -55.45 -38.42 26.08
CA SER A 498 -55.58 -39.77 26.65
C SER A 498 -55.58 -39.76 28.18
N LEU A 499 -54.70 -38.97 28.81
CA LEU A 499 -54.67 -38.78 30.27
C LEU A 499 -55.94 -38.11 30.78
N PHE A 500 -56.49 -37.14 30.05
CA PHE A 500 -57.77 -36.52 30.38
C PHE A 500 -58.93 -37.52 30.31
N ARG A 501 -59.00 -38.34 29.25
CA ARG A 501 -59.99 -39.42 29.12
C ARG A 501 -59.87 -40.46 30.23
N LEU A 502 -58.64 -40.87 30.59
CA LEU A 502 -58.40 -41.80 31.70
C LEU A 502 -58.85 -41.23 33.05
N LYS A 503 -58.52 -39.96 33.35
CA LYS A 503 -58.99 -39.29 34.58
C LYS A 503 -60.51 -39.17 34.62
N PHE A 504 -61.15 -38.84 33.50
CA PHE A 504 -62.60 -38.79 33.39
C PHE A 504 -63.24 -40.17 33.64
N PHE A 505 -62.68 -41.23 33.06
CA PHE A 505 -63.17 -42.60 33.22
C PHE A 505 -62.94 -43.18 34.63
N MET A 506 -61.84 -42.80 35.29
CA MET A 506 -61.60 -43.16 36.69
C MET A 506 -62.58 -42.44 37.63
N LYS A 507 -62.89 -41.17 37.36
CA LYS A 507 -63.85 -40.39 38.14
C LYS A 507 -65.28 -40.92 38.01
N SER A 508 -65.68 -41.36 36.82
CA SER A 508 -67.01 -41.96 36.59
C SER A 508 -67.18 -43.37 37.18
N LYS A 509 -66.11 -44.01 37.67
CA LYS A 509 -66.16 -45.31 38.36
C LYS A 509 -66.13 -45.19 39.89
N SER A 510 -65.88 -43.99 40.43
CA SER A 510 -65.83 -43.70 41.87
C SER A 510 -67.09 -43.02 42.41
N GLU A 511 -68.08 -42.80 41.56
CA GLU A 511 -69.47 -42.45 41.88
C GLU A 511 -70.34 -43.69 41.67
#